data_AF-A0A5M5M8C3-F1
#
_entry.id   AF-A0A5M5M8C3-F1
#
_cell.length_a   1.000
_cell.length_b   1.000
_cell.length_c   1.000
_cell.angle_alpha   90.00
_cell.angle_beta   90.00
_cell.angle_gamma   90.00
#
_symmetry.space_group_name_H-M   'P 1'
#
loop_
_entity.id
_entity.type
_entity.pdbx_description
1 polymer ?
#
loop_
_entity_poly.entity_id
_entity_poly.type
_entity_poly.pdbx_seq_one_letter_code
_entity_poly.pdbx_strand_id
1 'polypeptide(L)'
;MKNKVHLSTESRIHREVYVRFGGRLSKTCRSNTTRRRVPSLHYYFDVEKKDSIKTLLLTLWKTEDDKITKTESGELGSAVNAYIERIRADRNIVPCFDSFYEYLRDDYRRELEEREIRVSREDFNIDNMLITLRQYYKGGRYDFLLNSRANIDLLSKRFVVFEVDSIKENKELFPVVTIIIMEAFINKMRRLKGVRKQLIVEEAWKALSTANMAEYLRYMYKTVRKYYGEAIVVTQEVEDIISSPVVKEAIINNSDCKILLDQRKFMNRFDAIQSLLGLTDKEKAQILSINQSNDPSRKYKEVWIGLGGVQSAVYATEVSVPEYLAYTTEETEKVEVQRLAGELGGDMELAIRQLAEGKR
;
A
#
# COMPACT_ATOMS: atom_id res chain seq x y z
N MET A 1 -46.67 -26.08 -18.25
CA MET A 1 -46.59 -27.00 -17.08
C MET A 1 -45.14 -27.06 -16.60
N LYS A 2 -44.97 -27.11 -15.27
CA LYS A 2 -43.72 -27.24 -14.46
C LYS A 2 -42.94 -25.94 -14.27
N ASN A 3 -43.29 -25.08 -13.31
CA ASN A 3 -43.04 -25.14 -11.85
C ASN A 3 -41.56 -25.02 -11.43
N LYS A 4 -41.31 -23.92 -10.69
CA LYS A 4 -40.37 -23.73 -9.56
C LYS A 4 -38.88 -23.68 -9.93
N VAL A 5 -38.01 -22.83 -9.36
CA VAL A 5 -37.95 -22.22 -8.02
C VAL A 5 -37.25 -20.84 -8.15
N HIS A 6 -37.83 -19.80 -7.52
CA HIS A 6 -37.10 -18.58 -7.16
C HIS A 6 -36.16 -18.89 -5.98
N LEU A 7 -34.86 -18.73 -6.18
CA LEU A 7 -33.88 -18.62 -5.11
C LEU A 7 -33.19 -17.26 -5.29
N SER A 8 -33.69 -16.26 -4.58
CA SER A 8 -32.94 -15.04 -4.30
C SER A 8 -31.90 -15.38 -3.24
N THR A 9 -30.73 -15.83 -3.69
CA THR A 9 -29.55 -15.93 -2.82
C THR A 9 -28.65 -14.74 -3.12
N GLU A 10 -28.70 -13.79 -2.19
CA GLU A 10 -27.68 -12.78 -1.96
C GLU A 10 -26.29 -13.40 -1.96
N SER A 11 -25.34 -12.71 -2.60
CA SER A 11 -23.88 -12.88 -2.64
C SER A 11 -23.36 -12.81 -4.08
N ARG A 12 -23.39 -11.60 -4.65
CA ARG A 12 -22.59 -11.29 -5.83
C ARG A 12 -21.61 -10.19 -5.49
N ILE A 13 -20.54 -10.58 -4.82
CA ILE A 13 -19.26 -9.90 -4.88
C ILE A 13 -18.79 -10.06 -6.33
N HIS A 14 -19.14 -9.08 -7.18
CA HIS A 14 -18.53 -8.96 -8.49
C HIS A 14 -17.07 -8.56 -8.28
N ARG A 15 -16.17 -9.43 -8.75
CA ARG A 15 -14.75 -9.17 -8.98
C ARG A 15 -14.60 -7.97 -9.90
N GLU A 16 -14.43 -6.80 -9.30
CA GLU A 16 -13.76 -5.64 -9.85
C GLU A 16 -12.87 -5.10 -8.71
N VAL A 17 -11.64 -4.70 -9.01
CA VAL A 17 -10.82 -3.95 -8.05
C VAL A 17 -11.55 -2.63 -7.80
N TYR A 18 -12.20 -2.48 -6.65
CA TYR A 18 -12.97 -1.29 -6.32
C TYR A 18 -12.01 -0.16 -5.91
N VAL A 19 -11.69 0.74 -6.84
CA VAL A 19 -11.32 2.12 -6.47
C VAL A 19 -12.62 2.91 -6.32
N ARG A 20 -13.21 2.90 -5.12
CA ARG A 20 -14.46 3.62 -4.85
C ARG A 20 -14.21 5.12 -4.78
N PHE A 21 -14.61 5.83 -5.84
CA PHE A 21 -14.72 7.30 -5.85
C PHE A 21 -16.16 7.72 -5.54
N GLY A 22 -16.36 8.46 -4.46
CA GLY A 22 -17.57 9.29 -4.29
C GLY A 22 -18.17 9.31 -2.88
N GLY A 23 -17.84 10.34 -2.11
CA GLY A 23 -18.82 11.13 -1.35
C GLY A 23 -19.14 12.39 -2.18
N ARG A 24 -20.40 12.75 -2.35
CA ARG A 24 -20.91 13.69 -3.36
C ARG A 24 -20.88 15.16 -2.93
N LEU A 25 -20.55 16.02 -3.90
CA LEU A 25 -20.99 17.41 -4.13
C LEU A 25 -21.16 18.38 -2.93
N SER A 26 -20.25 19.35 -2.83
CA SER A 26 -20.66 20.76 -2.78
C SER A 26 -19.60 21.68 -3.39
N LYS A 27 -20.10 22.65 -4.18
CA LYS A 27 -19.34 23.70 -4.86
C LYS A 27 -18.48 24.48 -3.88
N THR A 28 -17.23 24.76 -4.21
CA THR A 28 -16.60 26.03 -3.83
C THR A 28 -15.60 26.52 -4.88
N CYS A 29 -15.80 27.79 -5.23
CA CYS A 29 -14.85 28.79 -5.72
C CYS A 29 -14.21 28.60 -7.09
N ARG A 30 -14.77 29.36 -8.04
CA ARG A 30 -14.04 29.99 -9.13
C ARG A 30 -12.66 30.45 -8.64
N SER A 31 -11.60 29.83 -9.14
CA SER A 31 -10.31 30.51 -9.29
C SER A 31 -9.96 30.47 -10.77
N ASN A 32 -9.79 31.65 -11.35
CA ASN A 32 -9.20 31.88 -12.67
C ASN A 32 -7.70 31.54 -12.61
N THR A 33 -7.37 30.28 -12.31
CA THR A 33 -6.00 29.82 -12.37
C THR A 33 -5.79 29.26 -13.76
N THR A 34 -5.14 30.07 -14.60
CA THR A 34 -4.63 29.72 -15.92
C THR A 34 -4.16 28.27 -15.90
N ARG A 35 -4.82 27.38 -16.66
CA ARG A 35 -4.36 26.01 -16.89
C ARG A 35 -3.02 26.10 -17.60
N ARG A 36 -1.92 26.20 -16.84
CA ARG A 36 -0.60 25.88 -17.37
C ARG A 36 -0.66 24.40 -17.72
N ARG A 37 -0.53 24.10 -19.02
CA ARG A 37 -0.17 22.75 -19.46
C ARG A 37 1.09 22.39 -18.68
N VAL A 38 0.98 21.45 -17.74
CA VAL A 38 2.18 20.80 -17.21
C VAL A 38 2.76 20.09 -18.43
N PRO A 39 3.98 20.44 -18.87
CA PRO A 39 4.61 19.72 -19.97
C PRO A 39 4.56 18.24 -19.60
N SER A 40 3.96 17.45 -20.49
CA SER A 40 3.95 16.00 -20.49
C SER A 40 5.28 15.47 -19.94
N LEU A 41 5.28 15.05 -18.67
CA LEU A 41 6.40 14.39 -17.98
C LEU A 41 6.53 12.94 -18.45
N HIS A 42 6.40 12.74 -19.77
CA HIS A 42 6.71 11.49 -20.42
C HIS A 42 8.24 11.51 -20.61
N TYR A 43 8.93 10.46 -20.17
CA TYR A 43 10.37 10.18 -20.40
C TYR A 43 11.41 10.78 -19.43
N TYR A 44 11.01 11.30 -18.26
CA TYR A 44 11.95 11.57 -17.16
C TYR A 44 12.06 10.35 -16.25
N PHE A 45 13.23 9.70 -16.26
CA PHE A 45 13.55 8.53 -15.43
C PHE A 45 14.73 8.90 -14.53
N ASP A 46 14.43 9.27 -13.28
CA ASP A 46 15.46 9.47 -12.26
C ASP A 46 16.03 8.11 -11.79
N VAL A 47 17.09 8.16 -10.99
CA VAL A 47 17.78 6.96 -10.48
C VAL A 47 16.81 6.07 -9.73
N GLU A 48 15.93 6.66 -8.92
CA GLU A 48 14.95 5.92 -8.13
C GLU A 48 13.83 5.30 -8.97
N LYS A 49 13.36 5.96 -10.04
CA LYS A 49 12.42 5.36 -10.98
C LYS A 49 13.04 4.15 -11.67
N LYS A 50 14.31 4.25 -12.08
CA LYS A 50 15.07 3.13 -12.66
C LYS A 50 15.20 1.98 -11.66
N ASP A 51 15.56 2.27 -10.42
CA ASP A 51 15.67 1.26 -9.36
C ASP A 51 14.32 0.62 -9.02
N SER A 52 13.22 1.38 -9.01
CA SER A 52 11.88 0.84 -8.78
C SER A 52 11.43 -0.12 -9.89
N ILE A 53 11.74 0.21 -11.16
CA ILE A 53 11.46 -0.66 -12.30
C ILE A 53 12.32 -1.93 -12.21
N LYS A 54 13.62 -1.78 -11.88
CA LYS A 54 14.52 -2.92 -11.68
C LYS A 54 14.02 -3.86 -10.59
N THR A 55 13.60 -3.33 -9.43
CA THR A 55 13.05 -4.15 -8.36
C THR A 55 11.75 -4.83 -8.77
N LEU A 56 10.83 -4.10 -9.42
CA LEU A 56 9.61 -4.71 -9.93
C LEU A 56 9.92 -5.92 -10.81
N LEU A 57 10.85 -5.76 -11.76
CA LEU A 57 11.25 -6.83 -12.67
C LEU A 57 11.96 -8.00 -11.94
N LEU A 58 12.81 -7.72 -10.94
CA LEU A 58 13.40 -8.77 -10.09
C LEU A 58 12.33 -9.56 -9.34
N THR A 59 11.33 -8.88 -8.78
CA THR A 59 10.21 -9.52 -8.07
C THR A 59 9.32 -10.35 -9.02
N LEU A 60 9.19 -9.94 -10.28
CA LEU A 60 8.46 -10.72 -11.28
C LEU A 60 9.23 -11.95 -11.78
N TRP A 61 10.57 -11.86 -11.80
CA TRP A 61 11.44 -12.92 -12.30
C TRP A 61 11.78 -13.97 -11.24
N LYS A 62 12.04 -13.54 -10.01
CA LYS A 62 12.59 -14.37 -8.93
C LYS A 62 11.54 -14.68 -7.88
N THR A 63 11.57 -15.90 -7.37
CA THR A 63 10.76 -16.31 -6.22
C THR A 63 11.38 -15.83 -4.91
N GLU A 64 10.65 -15.96 -3.80
CA GLU A 64 11.14 -15.55 -2.47
C GLU A 64 12.38 -16.34 -2.03
N ASP A 65 12.53 -17.58 -2.50
CA ASP A 65 13.64 -18.47 -2.16
C ASP A 65 14.88 -18.25 -3.03
N ASP A 66 14.73 -17.53 -4.15
CA ASP A 66 15.82 -17.28 -5.09
C ASP A 66 16.72 -16.15 -4.60
N LYS A 67 18.00 -16.47 -4.37
CA LYS A 67 19.01 -15.44 -4.11
C LYS A 67 19.32 -14.69 -5.40
N ILE A 68 19.06 -13.39 -5.41
CA ILE A 68 19.45 -12.49 -6.50
C ILE A 68 20.95 -12.22 -6.41
N THR A 69 21.70 -12.57 -7.45
CA THR A 69 23.13 -12.28 -7.49
C THR A 69 23.39 -10.81 -7.86
N LYS A 70 24.58 -10.30 -7.53
CA LYS A 70 24.99 -8.94 -7.95
C LYS A 70 25.01 -8.81 -9.48
N THR A 71 25.39 -9.88 -10.18
CA THR A 71 25.43 -9.92 -11.64
C THR A 71 24.03 -9.85 -12.23
N GLU A 72 23.08 -10.62 -11.71
CA GLU A 72 21.68 -10.59 -12.16
C GLU A 72 21.04 -9.20 -11.99
N SER A 73 21.23 -8.61 -10.81
CA SER A 73 20.75 -7.26 -10.51
C SER A 73 21.42 -6.20 -11.40
N GLY A 74 22.73 -6.35 -11.65
CA GLY A 74 23.50 -5.48 -12.53
C GLY A 74 23.03 -5.54 -13.97
N GLU A 75 22.89 -6.74 -14.54
CA GLU A 75 22.46 -6.94 -15.92
C GLU A 75 21.03 -6.47 -16.16
N LEU A 76 20.12 -6.73 -15.22
CA LEU A 76 18.76 -6.20 -15.34
C LEU A 76 18.74 -4.67 -15.28
N GLY A 77 19.58 -4.07 -14.42
CA GLY A 77 19.76 -2.63 -14.38
C GLY A 77 20.28 -2.06 -15.70
N SER A 78 21.26 -2.73 -16.32
CA SER A 78 21.79 -2.38 -17.64
C SER A 78 20.71 -2.47 -18.72
N ALA A 79 19.91 -3.54 -18.73
CA ALA A 79 18.80 -3.72 -19.66
C ALA A 79 17.75 -2.61 -19.55
N VAL A 80 17.34 -2.26 -18.33
CA VAL A 80 16.39 -1.16 -18.06
C VAL A 80 16.94 0.17 -18.56
N ASN A 81 18.23 0.45 -18.29
CA ASN A 81 18.88 1.68 -18.75
C ASN A 81 18.93 1.77 -20.27
N ALA A 82 19.38 0.71 -20.94
CA ALA A 82 19.50 0.66 -22.39
C ALA A 82 18.12 0.82 -23.07
N TYR A 83 17.08 0.15 -22.54
CA TYR A 83 15.72 0.34 -23.01
C TYR A 83 15.22 1.79 -22.83
N ILE A 84 15.50 2.43 -21.68
CA ILE A 84 15.13 3.83 -21.43
C ILE A 84 15.79 4.76 -22.46
N GLU A 85 17.06 4.55 -22.78
CA GLU A 85 17.75 5.36 -23.81
C GLU A 85 17.15 5.13 -25.20
N ARG A 86 16.78 3.89 -25.53
CA ARG A 86 16.09 3.58 -26.79
C ARG A 86 14.76 4.31 -26.93
N ILE A 87 13.88 4.26 -25.93
CA ILE A 87 12.57 4.93 -26.00
C ILE A 87 12.70 6.47 -25.95
N ARG A 88 13.82 7.00 -25.45
CA ARG A 88 14.14 8.43 -25.52
C ARG A 88 14.55 8.84 -26.93
N ALA A 89 15.32 7.98 -27.61
CA ALA A 89 15.77 8.17 -28.98
C ALA A 89 14.62 7.98 -30.00
N ASP A 90 13.77 6.96 -29.83
CA ASP A 90 12.63 6.68 -30.69
C ASP A 90 11.29 6.86 -29.96
N ARG A 91 10.59 7.94 -30.30
CA ARG A 91 9.31 8.31 -29.70
C ARG A 91 8.12 7.52 -30.25
N ASN A 92 8.32 6.68 -31.27
CA ASN A 92 7.28 5.78 -31.76
C ASN A 92 7.09 4.57 -30.83
N ILE A 93 8.08 4.28 -29.98
CA ILE A 93 8.00 3.21 -29.00
C ILE A 93 7.17 3.69 -27.82
N VAL A 94 6.00 3.06 -27.65
CA VAL A 94 5.17 3.27 -26.47
C VAL A 94 5.83 2.58 -25.28
N PRO A 95 6.19 3.32 -24.21
CA PRO A 95 6.82 2.72 -23.04
C PRO A 95 5.79 1.92 -22.24
N CYS A 96 5.90 0.60 -22.27
CA CYS A 96 5.09 -0.33 -21.51
C CYS A 96 5.85 -1.65 -21.29
N PHE A 97 5.26 -2.58 -20.55
CA PHE A 97 5.90 -3.87 -20.31
C PHE A 97 6.08 -4.68 -21.60
N ASP A 98 5.10 -4.65 -22.51
CA ASP A 98 5.18 -5.40 -23.77
C ASP A 98 6.39 -4.98 -24.62
N SER A 99 6.60 -3.68 -24.83
CA SER A 99 7.73 -3.20 -25.64
C SER A 99 9.07 -3.39 -24.94
N PHE A 100 9.11 -3.41 -23.60
CA PHE A 100 10.30 -3.81 -22.85
C PHE A 100 10.58 -5.32 -22.99
N TYR A 101 9.55 -6.16 -22.94
CA TYR A 101 9.69 -7.60 -23.13
C TYR A 101 10.19 -7.95 -24.55
N GLU A 102 9.64 -7.30 -25.57
CA GLU A 102 10.09 -7.44 -26.97
C GLU A 102 11.55 -7.02 -27.12
N TYR A 103 11.93 -5.88 -26.51
CA TYR A 103 13.33 -5.43 -26.46
C TYR A 103 14.26 -6.47 -25.83
N LEU A 104 13.88 -7.05 -24.69
CA LEU A 104 14.66 -8.10 -24.04
C LEU A 104 14.83 -9.33 -24.93
N ARG A 105 13.75 -9.77 -25.59
CA ARG A 105 13.72 -10.97 -26.43
C ARG A 105 14.59 -10.82 -27.68
N ASP A 106 14.47 -9.69 -28.36
CA ASP A 106 14.99 -9.53 -29.71
C ASP A 106 16.33 -8.79 -29.72
N ASP A 107 16.46 -7.70 -28.98
CA ASP A 107 17.60 -6.79 -29.09
C ASP A 107 18.62 -7.02 -27.99
N TYR A 108 18.19 -6.94 -26.72
CA TYR A 108 19.11 -7.11 -25.58
C TYR A 108 19.78 -8.47 -25.57
N ARG A 109 19.06 -9.52 -25.99
CA ARG A 109 19.61 -10.87 -26.16
C ARG A 109 20.81 -10.88 -27.12
N ARG A 110 20.67 -10.24 -28.29
CA ARG A 110 21.76 -10.13 -29.28
C ARG A 110 22.91 -9.29 -28.74
N GLU A 111 22.60 -8.17 -28.09
CA GLU A 111 23.61 -7.33 -27.43
C GLU A 111 24.44 -8.11 -26.39
N LEU A 112 23.82 -8.99 -25.61
CA LEU A 112 24.54 -9.85 -24.65
C LEU A 112 25.48 -10.84 -25.33
N GLU A 113 25.09 -11.40 -26.48
CA GLU A 113 25.89 -12.37 -27.24
C GLU A 113 27.09 -11.71 -27.95
N GLU A 114 26.95 -10.44 -28.34
CA GLU A 114 27.96 -9.67 -29.08
C GLU A 114 28.96 -8.91 -28.19
N ARG A 115 28.74 -8.85 -26.86
CA ARG A 115 29.63 -8.16 -25.91
C ARG A 115 31.02 -8.80 -25.82
N GLU A 116 32.04 -7.95 -25.67
CA GLU A 116 33.43 -8.36 -25.42
C GLU A 116 33.56 -9.14 -24.10
N ILE A 117 32.91 -8.66 -23.03
CA ILE A 117 32.82 -9.35 -21.74
C ILE A 117 31.53 -10.16 -21.74
N ARG A 118 31.66 -11.47 -21.95
CA ARG A 118 30.53 -12.40 -21.95
C ARG A 118 30.04 -12.64 -20.54
N VAL A 119 28.74 -12.45 -20.33
CA VAL A 119 28.06 -12.89 -19.12
C VAL A 119 27.66 -14.34 -19.31
N SER A 120 28.05 -15.22 -18.38
CA SER A 120 27.69 -16.63 -18.49
C SER A 120 26.19 -16.81 -18.27
N ARG A 121 25.62 -17.89 -18.81
CA ARG A 121 24.21 -18.23 -18.58
C ARG A 121 23.92 -18.54 -17.11
N GLU A 122 24.93 -18.99 -16.36
CA GLU A 122 24.83 -19.25 -14.93
C GLU A 122 24.72 -17.95 -14.12
N ASP A 123 25.37 -16.88 -14.61
CA ASP A 123 25.33 -15.56 -13.98
C ASP A 123 24.10 -14.73 -14.37
N PHE A 124 23.57 -14.91 -15.58
CA PHE A 124 22.35 -14.24 -16.05
C PHE A 124 21.62 -15.06 -17.12
N ASN A 125 20.55 -15.75 -16.71
CA ASN A 125 19.75 -16.58 -17.63
C ASN A 125 18.57 -15.80 -18.23
N ILE A 126 18.83 -15.09 -19.34
CA ILE A 126 17.80 -14.31 -20.04
C ILE A 126 16.65 -15.18 -20.57
N ASP A 127 16.90 -16.42 -20.98
CA ASP A 127 15.84 -17.33 -21.43
C ASP A 127 14.87 -17.65 -20.30
N ASN A 128 15.39 -17.97 -19.11
CA ASN A 128 14.57 -18.22 -17.94
C ASN A 128 13.76 -16.96 -17.57
N MET A 129 14.39 -15.78 -17.59
CA MET A 129 13.69 -14.52 -17.35
C MET A 129 12.53 -14.30 -18.33
N LEU A 130 12.77 -14.46 -19.64
CA LEU A 130 11.73 -14.31 -20.66
C LEU A 130 10.59 -15.32 -20.47
N ILE A 131 10.90 -16.58 -20.14
CA ILE A 131 9.88 -17.60 -19.87
C ILE A 131 9.01 -17.19 -18.66
N THR A 132 9.62 -16.74 -17.57
CA THR A 132 8.88 -16.31 -16.37
C THR A 132 8.04 -15.05 -16.63
N LEU A 133 8.62 -14.06 -17.33
CA LEU A 133 7.96 -12.80 -17.63
C LEU A 133 6.84 -12.93 -18.68
N ARG A 134 6.82 -14.02 -19.46
CA ARG A 134 5.83 -14.28 -20.53
C ARG A 134 4.39 -14.22 -20.02
N GLN A 135 4.13 -14.56 -18.77
CA GLN A 135 2.77 -14.51 -18.22
C GLN A 135 2.21 -13.08 -18.08
N TYR A 136 3.07 -12.06 -18.04
CA TYR A 136 2.71 -10.64 -17.98
C TYR A 136 2.75 -9.95 -19.35
N TYR A 137 3.32 -10.63 -20.35
CA TYR A 137 3.35 -10.17 -21.73
C TYR A 137 1.99 -10.39 -22.40
N LYS A 138 1.66 -9.60 -23.42
CA LYS A 138 0.43 -9.70 -24.23
C LYS A 138 -0.04 -11.15 -24.47
N GLY A 139 -1.26 -11.46 -24.03
CA GLY A 139 -1.88 -12.78 -24.15
C GLY A 139 -1.48 -13.78 -23.04
N GLY A 140 -0.65 -13.35 -22.09
CA GLY A 140 -0.37 -14.07 -20.84
C GLY A 140 -1.49 -13.92 -19.82
N ARG A 141 -1.43 -14.72 -18.75
CA ARG A 141 -2.44 -14.75 -17.67
C ARG A 141 -2.64 -13.40 -16.96
N TYR A 142 -1.59 -12.58 -16.93
CA TYR A 142 -1.52 -11.32 -16.19
C TYR A 142 -1.18 -10.12 -17.08
N ASP A 143 -1.47 -10.20 -18.38
CA ASP A 143 -1.18 -9.14 -19.34
C ASP A 143 -1.81 -7.79 -18.98
N PHE A 144 -2.92 -7.81 -18.25
CA PHE A 144 -3.65 -6.65 -17.76
C PHE A 144 -2.91 -5.84 -16.68
N LEU A 145 -1.92 -6.41 -15.97
CA LEU A 145 -1.31 -5.77 -14.81
C LEU A 145 -0.36 -4.62 -15.18
N LEU A 146 0.52 -4.85 -16.16
CA LEU A 146 1.66 -3.97 -16.45
C LEU A 146 1.52 -3.21 -17.78
N ASN A 147 0.42 -3.44 -18.50
CA ASN A 147 0.13 -2.81 -19.80
C ASN A 147 -1.16 -1.97 -19.79
N SER A 148 -1.61 -1.51 -18.62
CA SER A 148 -2.78 -0.64 -18.54
C SER A 148 -2.56 0.63 -19.36
N ARG A 149 -3.50 0.91 -20.27
CA ARG A 149 -3.54 2.15 -21.06
C ARG A 149 -4.18 3.32 -20.31
N ALA A 150 -4.76 3.04 -19.13
CA ALA A 150 -5.39 4.04 -18.30
C ALA A 150 -4.34 4.78 -17.46
N ASN A 151 -4.12 6.06 -17.76
CA ASN A 151 -3.27 6.93 -16.95
C ASN A 151 -4.08 7.54 -15.80
N ILE A 152 -4.00 6.93 -14.62
CA ILE A 152 -4.60 7.49 -13.40
C ILE A 152 -3.59 8.43 -12.75
N ASP A 153 -3.88 9.74 -12.76
CA ASP A 153 -3.09 10.70 -11.97
C ASP A 153 -3.42 10.55 -10.48
N LEU A 154 -2.57 9.81 -9.77
CA LEU A 154 -2.63 9.74 -8.32
C LEU A 154 -1.98 10.95 -7.65
N LEU A 155 -1.07 11.67 -8.31
CA LEU A 155 -0.23 12.69 -7.66
C LEU A 155 -1.06 13.76 -6.96
N SER A 156 -2.06 14.31 -7.65
CA SER A 156 -2.93 15.38 -7.14
C SER A 156 -3.99 14.93 -6.13
N LYS A 157 -4.22 13.62 -5.98
CA LYS A 157 -5.25 13.08 -5.09
C LYS A 157 -4.85 13.23 -3.61
N ARG A 158 -5.76 13.76 -2.80
CA ARG A 158 -5.55 13.99 -1.35
C ARG A 158 -5.75 12.74 -0.49
N PHE A 159 -6.63 11.85 -0.93
CA PHE A 159 -6.98 10.61 -0.23
C PHE A 159 -7.05 9.48 -1.25
N VAL A 160 -6.28 8.42 -1.02
CA VAL A 160 -6.16 7.27 -1.90
C VAL A 160 -6.19 6.03 -1.01
N VAL A 161 -7.10 5.12 -1.31
CA VAL A 161 -7.23 3.83 -0.61
C VAL A 161 -7.00 2.73 -1.64
N PHE A 162 -6.12 1.80 -1.30
CA PHE A 162 -5.87 0.59 -2.08
C PHE A 162 -6.45 -0.60 -1.31
N GLU A 163 -7.53 -1.17 -1.81
CA GLU A 163 -8.08 -2.41 -1.26
C GLU A 163 -7.28 -3.58 -1.80
N VAL A 164 -6.55 -4.27 -0.91
CA VAL A 164 -5.65 -5.37 -1.26
C VAL A 164 -6.07 -6.69 -0.63
N ASP A 165 -7.18 -6.71 0.11
CA ASP A 165 -7.65 -7.89 0.84
C ASP A 165 -7.98 -9.05 -0.10
N SER A 166 -8.60 -8.76 -1.24
CA SER A 166 -8.94 -9.78 -2.24
C SER A 166 -7.72 -10.43 -2.90
N ILE A 167 -6.54 -9.79 -2.84
CA ILE A 167 -5.31 -10.27 -3.50
C ILE A 167 -4.21 -10.66 -2.51
N LYS A 168 -4.38 -10.48 -1.20
CA LYS A 168 -3.32 -10.69 -0.20
C LYS A 168 -2.70 -12.09 -0.17
N GLU A 169 -3.50 -13.11 -0.47
CA GLU A 169 -3.05 -14.50 -0.54
C GLU A 169 -2.49 -14.87 -1.94
N ASN A 170 -2.60 -13.97 -2.92
CA ASN A 170 -2.10 -14.21 -4.27
C ASN A 170 -0.62 -13.84 -4.36
N LYS A 171 0.23 -14.86 -4.30
CA LYS A 171 1.70 -14.75 -4.35
C LYS A 171 2.24 -14.10 -5.63
N GLU A 172 1.46 -14.06 -6.72
CA GLU A 172 1.90 -13.48 -8.00
C GLU A 172 1.44 -12.02 -8.15
N LEU A 173 0.20 -11.71 -7.74
CA LEU A 173 -0.37 -10.36 -7.88
C LEU A 173 0.04 -9.43 -6.76
N PHE A 174 0.09 -9.93 -5.52
CA PHE A 174 0.25 -9.08 -4.36
C PHE A 174 1.59 -8.33 -4.35
N PRO A 175 2.76 -8.98 -4.60
CA PRO A 175 4.03 -8.27 -4.61
C PRO A 175 4.07 -7.17 -5.68
N VAL A 176 3.48 -7.43 -6.85
CA VAL A 176 3.41 -6.50 -7.99
C VAL A 176 2.59 -5.27 -7.64
N VAL A 177 1.35 -5.47 -7.18
CA VAL A 177 0.45 -4.37 -6.81
C VAL A 177 1.06 -3.53 -5.69
N THR A 178 1.70 -4.18 -4.74
CA THR A 178 2.34 -3.49 -3.64
C THR A 178 3.52 -2.61 -4.08
N ILE A 179 4.39 -3.10 -4.96
CA ILE A 179 5.49 -2.29 -5.51
C ILE A 179 4.93 -1.07 -6.24
N ILE A 180 3.83 -1.22 -6.98
CA ILE A 180 3.14 -0.11 -7.67
C ILE A 180 2.60 0.93 -6.65
N ILE A 181 1.96 0.48 -5.57
CA ILE A 181 1.46 1.37 -4.51
C ILE A 181 2.61 2.15 -3.87
N MET A 182 3.71 1.47 -3.56
CA MET A 182 4.89 2.08 -2.97
C MET A 182 5.54 3.10 -3.91
N GLU A 183 5.64 2.79 -5.21
CA GLU A 183 6.14 3.72 -6.22
C GLU A 183 5.25 4.96 -6.34
N ALA A 184 3.93 4.79 -6.36
CA ALA A 184 2.98 5.91 -6.38
C ALA A 184 3.16 6.82 -5.15
N PHE A 185 3.41 6.23 -3.97
CA PHE A 185 3.67 7.01 -2.76
C PHE A 185 5.04 7.73 -2.79
N ILE A 186 6.11 7.07 -3.25
CA ILE A 186 7.43 7.71 -3.44
C ILE A 186 7.33 8.90 -4.41
N ASN A 187 6.59 8.73 -5.50
CA ASN A 187 6.34 9.77 -6.50
C ASN A 187 5.66 11.00 -5.87
N LYS A 188 4.64 10.78 -5.03
CA LYS A 188 3.99 11.84 -4.22
C LYS A 188 4.97 12.49 -3.25
N MET A 189 5.70 11.69 -2.48
CA MET A 189 6.65 12.13 -1.47
C MET A 189 7.67 13.10 -2.08
N ARG A 190 8.19 12.79 -3.27
CA ARG A 190 9.24 13.59 -3.94
C ARG A 190 8.71 14.85 -4.61
N ARG A 191 7.58 14.76 -5.31
CA ARG A 191 7.08 15.84 -6.17
C ARG A 191 6.19 16.84 -5.44
N LEU A 192 5.45 16.42 -4.42
CA LEU A 192 4.61 17.33 -3.64
C LEU A 192 5.44 18.01 -2.56
N LYS A 193 6.06 19.15 -2.86
CA LYS A 193 6.80 19.92 -1.84
C LYS A 193 5.83 20.66 -0.92
N GLY A 194 6.15 20.76 0.37
CA GLY A 194 5.36 21.50 1.37
C GLY A 194 4.05 20.85 1.83
N VAL A 195 3.67 19.70 1.27
CA VAL A 195 2.44 18.97 1.66
C VAL A 195 2.82 17.78 2.56
N ARG A 196 2.09 17.56 3.67
CA ARG A 196 2.28 16.38 4.51
C ARG A 196 1.70 15.14 3.81
N LYS A 197 2.41 14.00 3.82
CA LYS A 197 1.91 12.74 3.24
C LYS A 197 1.96 11.64 4.29
N GLN A 198 0.97 10.77 4.28
CA GLN A 198 0.92 9.62 5.17
C GLN A 198 0.77 8.36 4.31
N LEU A 199 1.63 7.38 4.54
CA LEU A 199 1.47 6.01 4.08
C LEU A 199 0.95 5.21 5.26
N ILE A 200 -0.26 4.70 5.17
CA ILE A 200 -0.88 3.88 6.22
C ILE A 200 -1.01 2.47 5.67
N VAL A 201 -0.42 1.50 6.39
CA VAL A 201 -0.46 0.08 6.05
C VAL A 201 -1.21 -0.65 7.15
N GLU A 202 -2.40 -1.15 6.84
CA GLU A 202 -3.28 -1.89 7.75
C GLU A 202 -3.22 -3.38 7.43
N GLU A 203 -2.76 -4.22 8.37
CA GLU A 203 -2.71 -5.71 8.31
C GLU A 203 -2.01 -6.34 7.10
N ALA A 204 -1.59 -5.55 6.12
CA ALA A 204 -0.95 -6.01 4.90
C ALA A 204 0.55 -6.23 5.09
N TRP A 205 1.13 -5.82 6.22
CA TRP A 205 2.56 -5.80 6.46
C TRP A 205 3.20 -7.20 6.40
N LYS A 206 2.46 -8.28 6.73
CA LYS A 206 2.93 -9.67 6.58
C LYS A 206 3.32 -9.96 5.14
N ALA A 207 2.44 -9.56 4.22
CA ALA A 207 2.65 -9.75 2.80
C ALA A 207 3.66 -8.74 2.21
N LEU A 208 4.05 -7.69 2.97
CA LEU A 208 5.15 -6.77 2.65
C LEU A 208 6.53 -7.25 3.16
N SER A 209 6.60 -8.38 3.87
CA SER A 209 7.79 -8.79 4.62
C SER A 209 8.75 -9.71 3.87
N THR A 210 8.56 -9.91 2.56
CA THR A 210 9.53 -10.64 1.72
C THR A 210 10.89 -9.93 1.75
N ALA A 211 11.99 -10.68 1.59
CA ALA A 211 13.34 -10.12 1.75
C ALA A 211 13.59 -8.88 0.85
N ASN A 212 13.13 -8.93 -0.39
CA ASN A 212 13.24 -7.80 -1.34
C ASN A 212 12.36 -6.60 -0.92
N MET A 213 11.17 -6.85 -0.37
CA MET A 213 10.23 -5.79 -0.01
C MET A 213 10.57 -5.14 1.33
N ALA A 214 11.24 -5.87 2.21
CA ALA A 214 11.64 -5.38 3.50
C ALA A 214 12.77 -4.33 3.41
N GLU A 215 13.68 -4.44 2.43
CA GLU A 215 14.62 -3.36 2.09
C GLU A 215 13.91 -2.09 1.63
N TYR A 216 12.85 -2.23 0.83
CA TYR A 216 12.01 -1.13 0.40
C TYR A 216 11.29 -0.45 1.56
N LEU A 217 10.69 -1.23 2.46
CA LEU A 217 10.10 -0.69 3.68
C LEU A 217 11.15 0.06 4.50
N ARG A 218 12.34 -0.53 4.70
CA ARG A 218 13.42 0.14 5.43
C ARG A 218 13.82 1.46 4.79
N TYR A 219 13.94 1.50 3.46
CA TYR A 219 14.18 2.74 2.72
C TYR A 219 13.08 3.77 2.96
N MET A 220 11.82 3.35 2.87
CA MET A 220 10.65 4.19 3.10
C MET A 220 10.67 4.81 4.50
N TYR A 221 10.82 3.99 5.55
CA TYR A 221 10.86 4.45 6.94
C TYR A 221 12.01 5.43 7.21
N LYS A 222 13.21 5.19 6.65
CA LYS A 222 14.36 6.10 6.81
C LYS A 222 14.22 7.42 6.03
N THR A 223 13.44 7.42 4.96
CA THR A 223 13.42 8.51 3.99
C THR A 223 12.19 9.40 4.13
N VAL A 224 11.04 8.85 4.50
CA VAL A 224 9.74 9.55 4.48
C VAL A 224 9.74 10.85 5.29
N ARG A 225 10.41 10.86 6.44
CA ARG A 225 10.58 12.05 7.29
C ARG A 225 11.25 13.22 6.56
N LYS A 226 12.25 12.95 5.71
CA LYS A 226 12.98 13.98 4.93
C LYS A 226 12.09 14.72 3.92
N TYR A 227 10.95 14.13 3.59
CA TYR A 227 10.01 14.64 2.59
C TYR A 227 8.69 15.11 3.21
N TYR A 228 8.70 15.45 4.50
CA TYR A 228 7.53 15.86 5.26
C TYR A 228 6.41 14.81 5.16
N GLY A 229 6.77 13.55 5.34
CA GLY A 229 5.80 12.46 5.36
C GLY A 229 6.00 11.52 6.54
N GLU A 230 5.04 10.61 6.67
CA GLU A 230 4.95 9.64 7.75
C GLU A 230 4.57 8.28 7.18
N ALA A 231 5.14 7.24 7.78
CA ALA A 231 4.74 5.86 7.54
C ALA A 231 4.12 5.32 8.83
N ILE A 232 2.91 4.79 8.73
CA ILE A 232 2.11 4.28 9.84
C ILE A 232 1.76 2.83 9.52
N VAL A 233 2.01 1.93 10.47
CA VAL A 233 1.59 0.54 10.38
C VAL A 233 0.59 0.27 11.49
N VAL A 234 -0.49 -0.40 11.12
CA VAL A 234 -1.57 -0.82 12.01
C VAL A 234 -1.62 -2.35 11.97
N THR A 235 -1.51 -2.96 13.16
CA THR A 235 -1.58 -4.41 13.35
C THR A 235 -2.35 -4.73 14.64
N GLN A 236 -3.09 -5.83 14.63
CA GLN A 236 -3.72 -6.44 15.80
C GLN A 236 -2.80 -7.46 16.45
N GLU A 237 -1.98 -8.14 15.64
CA GLU A 237 -1.08 -9.19 16.08
C GLU A 237 0.35 -8.65 16.18
N VAL A 238 0.77 -8.28 17.40
CA VAL A 238 2.14 -7.78 17.66
C VAL A 238 3.17 -8.90 17.50
N GLU A 239 2.81 -10.15 17.80
CA GLU A 239 3.71 -11.32 17.71
C GLU A 239 4.21 -11.56 16.28
N ASP A 240 3.34 -11.28 15.31
CA ASP A 240 3.70 -11.43 13.91
C ASP A 240 4.80 -10.42 13.52
N ILE A 241 4.78 -9.20 14.09
CA ILE A 241 5.88 -8.23 13.88
C ILE A 241 7.17 -8.73 14.56
N ILE A 242 7.06 -9.39 15.72
CA ILE A 242 8.21 -9.92 16.48
C ILE A 242 8.94 -10.99 15.70
N SER A 243 8.19 -11.88 15.05
CA SER A 243 8.73 -13.07 14.39
C SER A 243 9.57 -12.75 13.15
N SER A 244 9.43 -11.55 12.58
CA SER A 244 10.21 -11.09 11.43
C SER A 244 11.31 -10.11 11.84
N PRO A 245 12.60 -10.54 11.83
CA PRO A 245 13.73 -9.66 12.16
C PRO A 245 13.77 -8.40 11.31
N VAL A 246 13.43 -8.53 10.02
CA VAL A 246 13.49 -7.40 9.09
C VAL A 246 12.41 -6.37 9.38
N VAL A 247 11.20 -6.81 9.74
CA VAL A 247 10.08 -5.93 10.11
C VAL A 247 10.37 -5.25 11.44
N LYS A 248 10.89 -5.98 12.43
CA LYS A 248 11.33 -5.42 13.71
C LYS A 248 12.34 -4.29 13.51
N GLU A 249 13.39 -4.52 12.72
CA GLU A 249 14.42 -3.51 12.45
C GLU A 249 13.91 -2.34 11.61
N ALA A 250 13.08 -2.60 10.60
CA ALA A 250 12.61 -1.56 9.69
C ALA A 250 11.53 -0.67 10.32
N ILE A 251 10.60 -1.26 11.07
CA ILE A 251 9.39 -0.58 11.55
C ILE A 251 9.56 -0.13 12.99
N ILE A 252 9.82 -1.05 13.92
CA ILE A 252 9.81 -0.73 15.36
C ILE A 252 10.95 0.22 15.73
N ASN A 253 12.17 -0.09 15.29
CA ASN A 253 13.35 0.73 15.63
C ASN A 253 13.31 2.13 15.00
N ASN A 254 12.54 2.35 13.93
CA ASN A 254 12.40 3.66 13.28
C ASN A 254 11.08 4.37 13.65
N SER A 255 10.27 3.80 14.57
CA SER A 255 8.99 4.36 15.00
C SER A 255 9.11 5.07 16.35
N ASP A 256 9.25 6.40 16.28
CA ASP A 256 9.28 7.26 17.47
C ASP A 256 7.92 7.30 18.17
N CYS A 257 6.83 7.37 17.40
CA CYS A 257 5.47 7.38 17.94
C CYS A 257 4.92 5.95 18.02
N LYS A 258 4.37 5.59 19.18
CA LYS A 258 3.70 4.32 19.42
C LYS A 258 2.31 4.61 19.98
N ILE A 259 1.30 3.99 19.38
CA ILE A 259 -0.09 4.12 19.81
C ILE A 259 -0.58 2.71 20.14
N LEU A 260 -0.91 2.47 21.40
CA LEU A 260 -1.40 1.19 21.87
C LEU A 260 -2.82 1.33 22.38
N LEU A 261 -3.71 0.50 21.82
CA LEU A 261 -5.05 0.30 22.35
C LEU A 261 -4.99 -0.76 23.46
N ASP A 262 -6.15 -1.13 23.99
CA ASP A 262 -6.30 -2.16 25.03
C ASP A 262 -5.54 -3.47 24.69
N GLN A 263 -4.55 -3.80 25.53
CA GLN A 263 -3.69 -4.99 25.39
C GLN A 263 -4.04 -6.10 26.41
N ARG A 264 -5.21 -6.09 27.05
CA ARG A 264 -5.55 -7.07 28.11
C ARG A 264 -5.46 -8.53 27.66
N LYS A 265 -5.73 -8.80 26.38
CA LYS A 265 -5.59 -10.15 25.81
C LYS A 265 -4.15 -10.67 25.86
N PHE A 266 -3.17 -9.79 25.96
CA PHE A 266 -1.74 -10.11 25.95
C PHE A 266 -1.08 -9.95 27.33
N MET A 267 -1.85 -9.81 28.42
CA MET A 267 -1.34 -9.66 29.79
C MET A 267 -0.22 -10.67 30.14
N ASN A 268 -0.45 -11.94 29.82
CA ASN A 268 0.48 -13.04 30.15
C ASN A 268 1.79 -12.99 29.37
N ARG A 269 1.87 -12.18 28.30
CA ARG A 269 3.05 -12.06 27.43
C ARG A 269 3.51 -10.60 27.31
N PHE A 270 2.98 -9.70 28.15
CA PHE A 270 3.22 -8.28 28.01
C PHE A 270 4.70 -7.91 28.20
N ASP A 271 5.47 -8.71 28.94
CA ASP A 271 6.91 -8.50 29.10
C ASP A 271 7.67 -8.60 27.76
N ALA A 272 7.25 -9.50 26.87
CA ALA A 272 7.81 -9.58 25.53
C ALA A 272 7.48 -8.34 24.69
N ILE A 273 6.24 -7.84 24.79
CA ILE A 273 5.79 -6.61 24.13
C ILE A 273 6.54 -5.39 24.67
N GLN A 274 6.70 -5.30 26.00
CA GLN A 274 7.44 -4.24 26.68
C GLN A 274 8.89 -4.19 26.19
N SER A 275 9.58 -5.34 26.18
CA SER A 275 10.96 -5.45 25.70
C SER A 275 11.08 -5.08 24.22
N LEU A 276 10.16 -5.57 23.39
CA LEU A 276 10.15 -5.30 21.95
C LEU A 276 9.99 -3.81 21.64
N LEU A 277 9.02 -3.16 22.28
CA LEU A 277 8.68 -1.77 22.03
C LEU A 277 9.57 -0.79 22.80
N GLY A 278 10.47 -1.29 23.65
CA GLY A 278 11.36 -0.47 24.48
C GLY A 278 10.60 0.37 25.50
N LEU A 279 9.56 -0.20 26.12
CA LEU A 279 8.69 0.50 27.06
C LEU A 279 9.24 0.41 28.49
N THR A 280 9.14 1.52 29.22
CA THR A 280 9.44 1.61 30.65
C THR A 280 8.35 0.97 31.50
N ASP A 281 8.65 0.65 32.76
CA ASP A 281 7.65 0.12 33.70
C ASP A 281 6.49 1.10 33.95
N LYS A 282 6.79 2.41 33.90
CA LYS A 282 5.76 3.46 33.95
C LYS A 282 4.82 3.36 32.76
N GLU A 283 5.34 3.22 31.54
CA GLU A 283 4.54 3.12 30.33
C GLU A 283 3.73 1.82 30.30
N LYS A 284 4.33 0.71 30.75
CA LYS A 284 3.60 -0.55 30.99
C LYS A 284 2.40 -0.32 31.90
N ALA A 285 2.59 0.30 33.06
CA ALA A 285 1.49 0.57 33.99
C ALA A 285 0.37 1.42 33.35
N GLN A 286 0.73 2.43 32.54
CA GLN A 286 -0.24 3.24 31.80
C GLN A 286 -1.01 2.42 30.75
N ILE A 287 -0.33 1.57 29.98
CA ILE A 287 -0.98 0.74 28.96
C ILE A 287 -1.93 -0.27 29.61
N LEU A 288 -1.53 -0.85 30.74
CA LEU A 288 -2.36 -1.80 31.46
C LEU A 288 -3.59 -1.14 32.11
N SER A 289 -3.56 0.17 32.42
CA SER A 289 -4.72 0.88 32.97
C SER A 289 -5.78 1.24 31.94
N ILE A 290 -5.51 1.08 30.64
CA ILE A 290 -6.44 1.41 29.55
C ILE A 290 -7.78 0.69 29.77
N ASN A 291 -8.85 1.47 29.75
CA ASN A 291 -10.25 1.05 29.89
C ASN A 291 -10.55 0.28 31.21
N GLN A 292 -9.78 0.51 32.28
CA GLN A 292 -10.04 -0.12 33.58
C GLN A 292 -10.94 0.70 34.51
N SER A 293 -11.06 2.01 34.29
CA SER A 293 -11.80 2.91 35.17
C SER A 293 -12.51 4.00 34.37
N ASN A 294 -13.21 3.62 33.31
CA ASN A 294 -13.98 4.56 32.51
C ASN A 294 -15.14 5.16 33.31
N ASP A 295 -15.42 6.44 33.09
CA ASP A 295 -16.59 7.11 33.64
C ASP A 295 -17.88 6.47 33.07
N PRO A 296 -18.78 5.93 33.91
CA PRO A 296 -20.00 5.26 33.44
C PRO A 296 -20.99 6.20 32.76
N SER A 297 -20.87 7.53 32.95
CA SER A 297 -21.74 8.53 32.34
C SER A 297 -21.28 8.96 30.95
N ARG A 298 -20.09 8.55 30.51
CA ARG A 298 -19.50 8.95 29.22
C ARG A 298 -19.23 7.74 28.34
N LYS A 299 -19.32 7.94 27.02
CA LYS A 299 -19.00 6.92 26.01
C LYS A 299 -17.70 7.27 25.32
N TYR A 300 -16.60 6.70 25.80
CA TYR A 300 -15.28 6.85 25.22
C TYR A 300 -14.49 5.56 25.27
N LYS A 301 -13.40 5.52 24.49
CA LYS A 301 -12.37 4.49 24.62
C LYS A 301 -11.06 5.15 25.01
N GLU A 302 -10.21 4.42 25.70
CA GLU A 302 -8.87 4.90 26.03
C GLU A 302 -7.83 4.38 25.05
N VAL A 303 -6.85 5.22 24.77
CA VAL A 303 -5.67 4.90 23.95
C VAL A 303 -4.43 5.43 24.64
N TRP A 304 -3.36 4.64 24.66
CA TRP A 304 -2.07 5.11 25.09
C TRP A 304 -1.27 5.63 23.90
N ILE A 305 -0.63 6.78 24.07
CA ILE A 305 0.26 7.38 23.07
C ILE A 305 1.60 7.67 23.73
N GLY A 306 2.66 7.11 23.16
CA GLY A 306 4.06 7.37 23.50
C GLY A 306 4.80 8.08 22.38
N LEU A 307 5.59 9.10 22.75
CA LEU A 307 6.40 9.92 21.85
C LEU A 307 7.88 9.76 22.19
N GLY A 308 8.53 8.73 21.65
CA GLY A 308 9.98 8.56 21.67
C GLY A 308 10.63 8.60 23.06
N GLY A 309 9.92 8.13 24.10
CA GLY A 309 10.37 8.18 25.49
C GLY A 309 10.39 9.57 26.14
N VAL A 310 9.95 10.62 25.42
CA VAL A 310 9.86 11.99 25.94
C VAL A 310 8.57 12.20 26.73
N GLN A 311 7.45 11.72 26.18
CA GLN A 311 6.13 11.88 26.77
C GLN A 311 5.28 10.64 26.49
N SER A 312 4.53 10.22 27.50
CA SER A 312 3.56 9.14 27.38
C SER A 312 2.34 9.42 28.25
N ALA A 313 1.14 9.19 27.71
CA ALA A 313 -0.10 9.33 28.45
C ALA A 313 -1.22 8.47 27.86
N VAL A 314 -2.23 8.22 28.70
CA VAL A 314 -3.51 7.62 28.30
C VAL A 314 -4.48 8.76 27.99
N TYR A 315 -5.13 8.67 26.84
CA TYR A 315 -6.09 9.65 26.34
C TYR A 315 -7.45 8.98 26.14
N ALA A 316 -8.51 9.69 26.48
CA ALA A 316 -9.86 9.32 26.11
C ALA A 316 -10.16 9.79 24.68
N THR A 317 -10.56 8.87 23.81
CA THR A 317 -11.06 9.13 22.46
C THR A 317 -12.59 9.13 22.47
N GLU A 318 -13.13 10.30 22.18
CA GLU A 318 -14.56 10.52 21.95
C GLU A 318 -14.75 10.97 20.51
N VAL A 319 -15.76 10.40 19.86
CA VAL A 319 -16.14 10.78 18.51
C VAL A 319 -17.58 11.25 18.53
N SER A 320 -17.91 12.16 17.62
CA SER A 320 -19.30 12.56 17.45
C SER A 320 -20.15 11.38 16.99
N VAL A 321 -21.45 11.39 17.27
CA VAL A 321 -22.38 10.33 16.82
C VAL A 321 -22.32 10.11 15.29
N PRO A 322 -22.25 11.16 14.45
CA PRO A 322 -22.04 10.98 13.01
C PRO A 322 -20.75 10.23 12.67
N GLU A 323 -19.63 10.57 13.32
CA GLU A 323 -18.35 9.88 13.09
C GLU A 323 -18.42 8.42 13.57
N TYR A 324 -19.04 8.16 14.72
CA TYR A 324 -19.27 6.80 15.19
C TYR A 324 -20.05 5.97 14.17
N LEU A 325 -21.17 6.49 13.65
CA LEU A 325 -22.00 5.79 12.66
C LEU A 325 -21.31 5.63 11.30
N ALA A 326 -20.40 6.55 10.93
CA ALA A 326 -19.58 6.41 9.73
C ALA A 326 -18.61 5.22 9.80
N TYR A 327 -18.15 4.86 10.99
CA TYR A 327 -17.10 3.84 11.20
C TYR A 327 -17.56 2.63 12.02
N THR A 328 -18.83 2.58 12.42
CA THR A 328 -19.35 1.50 13.28
C THR A 328 -19.14 0.16 12.58
N THR A 329 -18.62 -0.81 13.34
CA THR A 329 -18.48 -2.20 12.90
C THR A 329 -19.69 -3.04 13.27
N GLU A 330 -20.56 -2.54 14.16
CA GLU A 330 -21.76 -3.24 14.65
C GLU A 330 -22.76 -3.45 13.52
N GLU A 331 -23.07 -4.72 13.24
CA GLU A 331 -23.85 -5.11 12.07
C GLU A 331 -25.24 -4.47 12.04
N THR A 332 -25.91 -4.42 13.20
CA THR A 332 -27.24 -3.82 13.33
C THR A 332 -27.26 -2.35 12.95
N GLU A 333 -26.26 -1.58 13.41
CA GLU A 333 -26.13 -0.16 13.10
C GLU A 333 -25.72 0.07 11.64
N LYS A 334 -24.84 -0.76 11.09
CA LYS A 334 -24.48 -0.71 9.66
C LYS A 334 -25.69 -0.89 8.77
N VAL A 335 -26.49 -1.94 9.05
CA VAL A 335 -27.71 -2.25 8.28
C VAL A 335 -28.69 -1.10 8.38
N GLU A 336 -28.84 -0.48 9.56
CA GLU A 336 -29.69 0.68 9.76
C GLU A 336 -29.25 1.88 8.90
N VAL A 337 -27.96 2.23 8.92
CA VAL A 337 -27.40 3.31 8.11
C VAL A 337 -27.58 3.02 6.61
N GLN A 338 -27.28 1.80 6.18
CA GLN A 338 -27.40 1.40 4.76
C GLN A 338 -28.85 1.40 4.27
N ARG A 339 -29.79 0.93 5.10
CA ARG A 339 -31.22 0.95 4.78
C ARG A 339 -31.70 2.37 4.58
N LEU A 340 -31.40 3.27 5.52
CA LEU A 340 -31.80 4.67 5.42
C LEU A 340 -31.12 5.37 4.24
N ALA A 341 -29.84 5.09 3.99
CA ALA A 341 -29.16 5.59 2.80
C ALA A 341 -29.86 5.13 1.51
N GLY A 342 -30.32 3.88 1.45
CA GLY A 342 -31.13 3.37 0.34
C GLY A 342 -32.43 4.14 0.14
N GLU A 343 -33.15 4.44 1.22
CA GLU A 343 -34.38 5.26 1.21
C GLU A 343 -34.10 6.71 0.74
N LEU A 344 -32.91 7.22 1.03
CA LEU A 344 -32.44 8.55 0.63
C LEU A 344 -31.69 8.57 -0.71
N GLY A 345 -31.90 7.57 -1.57
CA GLY A 345 -31.31 7.56 -2.92
C GLY A 345 -29.79 7.31 -2.95
N GLY A 346 -29.26 6.63 -1.93
CA GLY A 346 -27.85 6.28 -1.77
C GLY A 346 -27.02 7.34 -1.03
N ASP A 347 -27.65 8.36 -0.42
CA ASP A 347 -26.94 9.41 0.32
C ASP A 347 -26.56 8.94 1.74
N MET A 348 -25.36 8.40 1.86
CA MET A 348 -24.80 7.94 3.14
C MET A 348 -24.60 9.07 4.15
N GLU A 349 -24.19 10.26 3.71
CA GLU A 349 -23.91 11.37 4.61
C GLU A 349 -25.21 11.89 5.24
N LEU A 350 -26.27 12.01 4.44
CA LEU A 350 -27.59 12.40 4.92
C LEU A 350 -28.18 11.35 5.87
N ALA A 351 -28.04 10.06 5.55
CA ALA A 351 -28.49 8.97 6.41
C ALA A 351 -27.82 9.00 7.79
N ILE A 352 -26.50 9.16 7.82
CA ILE A 352 -25.72 9.28 9.06
C ILE A 352 -26.18 10.49 9.89
N ARG A 353 -26.41 11.65 9.25
CA ARG A 353 -26.87 12.86 9.96
C ARG A 353 -28.24 12.65 10.59
N GLN A 354 -29.20 12.10 9.85
CA GLN A 354 -30.55 11.86 10.37
C GLN A 354 -30.56 10.86 11.53
N LEU A 355 -29.80 9.76 11.43
CA LEU A 355 -29.67 8.79 12.52
C LEU A 355 -28.97 9.39 13.74
N ALA A 356 -27.95 10.23 13.53
CA ALA A 356 -27.26 10.89 14.63
C ALA A 356 -28.15 11.88 15.38
N GLU A 357 -29.05 12.59 14.70
CA GLU A 357 -30.03 13.48 15.34
C GLU A 357 -31.03 12.72 16.22
N GLY A 358 -31.45 11.52 15.79
CA GLY A 358 -32.36 10.67 16.59
C GLY A 358 -31.71 10.02 17.82
N LYS A 359 -30.37 9.97 17.88
CA LYS A 359 -29.59 9.40 18.99
C LYS A 359 -29.07 10.45 20.00
N ARG A 360 -29.39 11.74 19.81
CA ARG A 360 -28.94 12.85 20.67
C ARG A 360 -29.81 13.07 21.89
#